data_AF-A0A8S2UAU4-F1
#
_entry.id   AF-A0A8S2UAU4-F1
#
_cell.length_a   1.000
_cell.length_b   1.000
_cell.length_c   1.000
_cell.angle_alpha   90.00
_cell.angle_beta   90.00
_cell.angle_gamma   90.00
#
_symmetry.space_group_name_H-M   'P 1'
#
loop_
_entity.id
_entity.type
_entity.pdbx_description
1 polymer ?
#
loop_
_entity_poly.entity_id
_entity_poly.type
_entity_poly.pdbx_seq_one_letter_code
_entity_poly.pdbx_strand_id
1 'polypeptide(L)'
;MGKDDSLTIRVNDDSDSIVIAMESQNQDKFADYELRLMDLDSEHLGIPDTDYSCTIKMPSSEFSRICRDMSIMGDSVLVCTTKEGVKFSAKGDLGQGSIRLVQTTNIEKEDEAVIIEMKEAVALTFAVRYLSMFCKASPLSPQVGLSLSEDTPLMCEFKIAEMGHVRFYLAPKIEDADN
;
A
#
# COMPACT_ATOMS: atom_id res chain seq x y z
N MET A 1 -3.14 -27.20 1.14
CA MET A 1 -4.40 -26.50 1.37
C MET A 1 -4.56 -25.52 0.21
N GLY A 2 -5.78 -25.31 -0.26
CA GLY A 2 -6.14 -24.48 -1.40
C GLY A 2 -6.50 -23.04 -0.99
N LYS A 3 -6.76 -22.19 -1.99
CA LYS A 3 -7.16 -20.79 -1.79
C LYS A 3 -8.59 -20.65 -1.27
N ASP A 4 -9.41 -21.67 -1.50
CA ASP A 4 -10.84 -21.65 -1.22
C ASP A 4 -11.22 -22.48 0.02
N ASP A 5 -10.21 -22.96 0.77
CA ASP A 5 -10.40 -23.70 2.02
C ASP A 5 -10.86 -22.75 3.14
N SER A 6 -11.62 -23.27 4.09
CA SER A 6 -11.99 -22.50 5.28
C SER A 6 -10.83 -22.45 6.27
N LEU A 7 -10.67 -21.32 6.95
CA LEU A 7 -9.66 -21.11 7.98
C LEU A 7 -10.34 -20.61 9.25
N THR A 8 -10.06 -21.28 10.37
CA THR A 8 -10.55 -20.91 11.71
C THR A 8 -9.35 -20.66 12.62
N ILE A 9 -9.35 -19.50 13.28
CA ILE A 9 -8.36 -19.16 14.30
C ILE A 9 -9.02 -19.34 15.67
N ARG A 10 -8.39 -20.11 16.56
CA ARG A 10 -8.88 -20.38 17.92
C ARG A 10 -7.79 -20.08 18.94
N VAL A 11 -8.17 -19.46 20.04
CA VAL A 11 -7.33 -19.26 21.22
C VAL A 11 -8.20 -19.54 22.45
N ASN A 12 -7.66 -20.25 23.45
CA ASN A 12 -8.31 -20.39 24.75
C ASN A 12 -7.73 -19.33 25.69
N ASP A 13 -8.54 -18.85 26.65
CA ASP A 13 -8.19 -17.70 27.50
C ASP A 13 -6.85 -17.86 28.26
N ASP A 14 -6.47 -19.09 28.63
CA ASP A 14 -5.23 -19.41 29.35
C ASP A 14 -4.19 -20.14 28.46
N SER A 15 -4.24 -19.97 27.14
CA SER A 15 -3.37 -20.66 26.19
C SER A 15 -2.17 -19.82 25.76
N ASP A 16 -0.97 -20.38 25.88
CA ASP A 16 0.27 -19.82 25.29
C ASP A 16 0.40 -20.15 23.79
N SER A 17 -0.66 -20.67 23.17
CA SER A 17 -0.69 -21.03 21.76
C SER A 17 -2.01 -20.65 21.08
N ILE A 18 -1.89 -20.37 19.79
CA ILE A 18 -3.02 -20.19 18.87
C ILE A 18 -3.13 -21.42 17.98
N VAL A 19 -4.36 -21.84 17.70
CA VAL A 19 -4.66 -22.94 16.79
C VAL A 19 -5.23 -22.36 15.50
N ILE A 20 -4.59 -22.69 14.38
CA ILE A 20 -5.08 -22.43 13.03
C ILE A 20 -5.58 -23.75 12.46
N ALA A 21 -6.90 -23.88 12.37
CA ALA A 21 -7.58 -25.03 11.79
C ALA A 21 -8.02 -24.71 10.36
N MET A 22 -7.74 -25.62 9.43
CA MET A 22 -8.08 -25.49 8.02
C MET A 22 -8.87 -26.70 7.55
N GLU A 23 -9.90 -26.46 6.74
CA GLU A 23 -10.78 -27.51 6.20
C GLU A 23 -11.01 -27.28 4.70
N SER A 24 -10.75 -28.33 3.90
CA SER A 24 -11.02 -28.31 2.46
C SER A 24 -12.52 -28.23 2.17
N GLN A 25 -12.89 -27.63 1.04
CA GLN A 25 -14.31 -27.43 0.68
C GLN A 25 -15.11 -28.74 0.56
N ASN A 26 -14.45 -29.82 0.15
CA ASN A 26 -15.03 -31.15 0.02
C ASN A 26 -14.90 -31.99 1.30
N GLN A 27 -14.37 -31.41 2.40
CA GLN A 27 -14.23 -32.03 3.71
C GLN A 27 -13.43 -33.34 3.71
N ASP A 28 -12.55 -33.53 2.73
CA ASP A 28 -11.67 -34.70 2.64
C ASP A 28 -10.32 -34.48 3.34
N LYS A 29 -10.02 -33.23 3.73
CA LYS A 29 -8.76 -32.85 4.32
C LYS A 29 -8.96 -31.77 5.39
N PHE A 30 -8.42 -32.08 6.56
CA PHE A 30 -8.37 -31.21 7.72
C PHE A 30 -6.90 -31.02 8.11
N ALA A 31 -6.53 -29.81 8.52
CA ALA A 31 -5.19 -29.52 9.00
C ALA A 31 -5.25 -28.56 10.19
N ASP A 32 -4.71 -29.00 11.33
CA ASP A 32 -4.59 -28.19 12.54
C ASP A 32 -3.12 -27.85 12.77
N TYR A 33 -2.85 -26.56 12.97
CA TYR A 33 -1.53 -26.03 13.28
C TYR A 33 -1.58 -25.30 14.61
N GLU A 34 -0.73 -25.71 15.55
CA GLU A 34 -0.57 -25.03 16.83
C GLU A 34 0.71 -24.20 16.81
N LEU A 35 0.58 -22.90 17.10
CA LEU A 35 1.69 -21.96 17.11
C LEU A 35 1.80 -21.33 18.50
N ARG A 36 3.00 -21.35 19.09
CA ARG A 36 3.25 -20.67 20.36
C ARG A 36 3.18 -19.15 20.17
N LEU A 37 2.52 -18.48 21.11
CA LEU A 37 2.45 -17.04 21.21
C LEU A 37 3.80 -16.48 21.69
N MET A 38 4.01 -15.19 21.43
CA MET A 38 5.17 -14.43 21.87
C MET A 38 4.66 -13.14 22.50
N ASP A 39 5.18 -12.81 23.68
CA ASP A 39 4.94 -11.52 24.30
C ASP A 39 5.75 -10.46 23.57
N LEU A 40 5.02 -9.49 23.01
CA LEU A 40 5.59 -8.33 22.34
C LEU A 40 5.12 -7.08 23.08
N ASP A 41 6.07 -6.29 23.57
CA ASP A 41 5.79 -4.94 24.04
C ASP A 41 5.32 -4.10 22.85
N SER A 42 4.02 -3.84 22.77
CA SER A 42 3.40 -3.08 21.67
C SER A 42 2.77 -1.80 22.18
N GLU A 43 3.37 -0.67 21.81
CA GLU A 43 2.73 0.63 21.95
C GLU A 43 1.84 0.87 20.74
N HIS A 44 0.53 0.96 20.98
CA HIS A 44 -0.42 1.31 19.95
C HIS A 44 -0.34 2.82 19.69
N LEU A 45 0.14 3.20 18.52
CA LEU A 45 0.12 4.59 18.09
C LEU A 45 -1.28 4.94 17.58
N GLY A 46 -1.87 6.01 18.11
CA GLY A 46 -3.09 6.57 17.57
C GLY A 46 -2.81 7.18 16.19
N ILE A 47 -3.60 6.79 15.19
CA ILE A 47 -3.55 7.40 13.85
C ILE A 47 -4.53 8.59 13.87
N PRO A 48 -4.06 9.84 13.67
CA PRO A 48 -4.95 11.00 13.65
C PRO A 48 -5.77 11.06 12.37
N ASP A 49 -6.98 11.62 12.47
CA ASP A 49 -7.75 12.01 11.30
C ASP A 49 -6.99 13.10 10.54
N THR A 50 -6.57 12.79 9.32
CA THR A 50 -5.72 13.66 8.50
C THR A 50 -6.50 14.11 7.28
N ASP A 51 -6.56 15.43 7.07
CA ASP A 51 -7.07 15.96 5.82
C ASP A 51 -5.95 16.00 4.77
N TYR A 52 -6.07 15.19 3.73
CA TYR A 52 -5.06 15.08 2.70
C TYR A 52 -5.29 16.09 1.58
N SER A 53 -4.20 16.71 1.12
CA SER A 53 -4.18 17.67 0.02
C SER A 53 -4.49 17.01 -1.33
N CYS A 54 -4.11 15.74 -1.50
CA CYS A 54 -4.43 14.97 -2.69
C CYS A 54 -4.61 13.48 -2.37
N THR A 55 -5.64 12.88 -2.97
CA THR A 55 -5.87 11.43 -2.95
C THR A 55 -5.89 10.90 -4.38
N ILE A 56 -5.16 9.82 -4.60
CA ILE A 56 -5.07 9.13 -5.89
C ILE A 56 -5.52 7.69 -5.70
N LYS A 57 -6.42 7.21 -6.55
CA LYS A 57 -6.72 5.78 -6.72
C LYS A 57 -6.25 5.34 -8.08
N MET A 58 -5.57 4.21 -8.16
CA MET A 58 -5.10 3.63 -9.40
C MET A 58 -5.02 2.10 -9.29
N PRO A 59 -4.87 1.38 -10.41
CA PRO A 59 -4.63 -0.06 -10.38
C PRO A 59 -3.39 -0.40 -9.54
N SER A 60 -3.52 -1.36 -8.61
CA SER A 60 -2.42 -1.77 -7.73
C SER A 60 -1.26 -2.38 -8.53
N SER A 61 -1.58 -3.04 -9.65
CA SER A 61 -0.61 -3.57 -10.62
C SER A 61 0.23 -2.47 -11.27
N GLU A 62 -0.40 -1.36 -11.67
CA GLU A 62 0.28 -0.22 -12.28
C GLU A 62 1.18 0.48 -11.27
N PHE A 63 0.70 0.72 -10.05
CA PHE A 63 1.54 1.26 -8.97
C PHE A 63 2.74 0.37 -8.66
N SER A 64 2.54 -0.96 -8.64
CA SER A 64 3.62 -1.94 -8.44
C SER A 64 4.67 -1.86 -9.53
N ARG A 65 4.24 -1.71 -10.79
CA ARG A 65 5.13 -1.54 -11.94
C ARG A 65 5.91 -0.22 -11.86
N ILE A 66 5.23 0.89 -11.55
CA ILE A 66 5.88 2.19 -11.35
C ILE A 66 6.95 2.11 -10.26
N CYS A 67 6.66 1.53 -9.10
CA CYS A 67 7.64 1.39 -8.03
C CYS A 67 8.86 0.56 -8.45
N ARG A 68 8.64 -0.53 -9.20
CA ARG A 68 9.72 -1.34 -9.77
C ARG A 68 10.57 -0.53 -10.74
N ASP A 69 9.95 0.18 -11.67
CA ASP A 69 10.67 0.98 -12.67
C ASP A 69 11.46 2.11 -12.00
N MET A 70 10.87 2.80 -11.01
CA MET A 70 11.56 3.85 -10.24
C MET A 70 12.73 3.29 -9.42
N SER A 71 12.62 2.08 -8.87
CA SER A 71 13.70 1.43 -8.12
C SER A 71 14.92 1.05 -8.95
N ILE A 72 14.75 0.90 -10.27
CA ILE A 72 15.88 0.71 -11.20
C ILE A 72 16.58 2.05 -11.46
N MET A 73 15.83 3.16 -11.42
CA MET A 73 16.37 4.50 -11.68
C MET A 73 17.11 5.10 -10.49
N GLY A 74 16.62 4.89 -9.25
CA GLY A 74 17.28 5.38 -8.04
C GLY A 74 16.55 5.00 -6.75
N ASP A 75 17.15 5.33 -5.60
CA ASP A 75 16.63 4.95 -4.27
C ASP A 75 15.47 5.83 -3.78
N SER A 76 15.22 6.94 -4.47
CA SER A 76 14.18 7.91 -4.16
C SER A 76 13.24 8.09 -5.34
N VAL A 77 11.95 8.25 -5.05
CA VAL A 77 10.95 8.69 -6.03
C VAL A 77 10.29 9.97 -5.54
N LEU A 78 10.30 10.98 -6.40
CA LEU A 78 9.52 12.20 -6.26
C LEU A 78 8.11 11.96 -6.83
N VAL A 79 7.09 12.13 -5.99
CA VAL A 79 5.68 12.06 -6.36
C VAL A 79 5.13 13.48 -6.40
N CYS A 80 4.78 13.95 -7.60
CA CYS A 80 4.21 15.28 -7.82
C CYS A 80 2.77 15.16 -8.30
N THR A 81 1.84 15.83 -7.62
CA THR A 81 0.44 15.95 -8.04
C THR A 81 0.17 17.37 -8.51
N THR A 82 -0.47 17.48 -9.68
CA THR A 82 -0.87 18.75 -10.28
C THR A 82 -2.24 18.59 -10.94
N LYS A 83 -2.82 19.69 -11.45
CA LYS A 83 -4.06 19.64 -12.27
C LYS A 83 -3.93 18.75 -13.50
N GLU A 84 -2.68 18.51 -13.90
CA GLU A 84 -2.26 17.79 -15.07
C GLU A 84 -2.13 16.28 -14.84
N GLY A 85 -2.24 15.82 -13.58
CA GLY A 85 -2.13 14.41 -13.18
C GLY A 85 -1.09 14.20 -12.08
N VAL A 86 -0.77 12.92 -11.83
CA VAL A 86 0.32 12.52 -10.92
C VAL A 86 1.54 12.09 -11.73
N LYS A 87 2.72 12.57 -11.32
CA LYS A 87 4.01 12.23 -11.91
C LYS A 87 4.92 11.59 -10.85
N PHE A 88 5.48 10.44 -11.20
CA PHE A 88 6.52 9.74 -10.45
C PHE A 88 7.85 9.97 -11.16
N SER A 89 8.86 10.48 -10.47
CA SER A 89 10.18 10.76 -11.04
C SER A 89 11.27 10.20 -10.15
N ALA A 90 12.29 9.58 -10.75
CA ALA A 90 13.46 9.09 -10.04
C ALA A 90 14.73 9.44 -10.83
N LYS A 91 15.81 9.68 -10.10
CA LYS A 91 17.13 9.99 -10.64
C LYS A 91 18.18 9.22 -9.85
N GLY A 92 19.15 8.65 -10.56
CA GLY A 92 20.31 7.96 -10.00
C GLY A 92 21.42 7.85 -11.03
N ASP A 93 22.36 6.94 -10.80
CA ASP A 93 23.61 6.87 -11.57
C ASP A 93 23.38 6.46 -13.04
N LEU A 94 22.37 5.63 -13.30
CA LEU A 94 22.03 5.16 -14.64
C LEU A 94 21.28 6.23 -15.48
N GLY A 95 20.80 7.30 -14.83
CA GLY A 95 20.06 8.37 -15.48
C GLY A 95 18.84 8.81 -14.69
N GLN A 96 17.84 9.33 -15.41
CA GLN A 96 16.59 9.81 -14.84
C GLN A 96 15.40 9.27 -15.63
N GLY A 97 14.32 8.97 -14.93
CA GLY A 97 13.07 8.48 -15.52
C GLY A 97 11.87 9.14 -14.87
N SER A 98 10.78 9.27 -15.62
CA SER A 98 9.50 9.69 -15.05
C SER A 98 8.32 9.04 -15.74
N ILE A 99 7.31 8.68 -14.96
CA ILE A 99 6.03 8.14 -15.42
C ILE A 99 4.94 9.10 -14.96
N ARG A 100 3.99 9.41 -15.84
CA ARG A 100 2.86 10.29 -15.52
C ARG A 100 1.55 9.58 -15.80
N LEU A 101 0.66 9.60 -14.82
CA LEU A 101 -0.72 9.14 -14.94
C LEU A 101 -1.65 10.35 -14.95
N VAL A 102 -2.66 10.30 -15.81
CA VAL A 102 -3.70 11.32 -15.94
C VAL A 102 -5.04 10.72 -15.51
N GLN A 103 -5.98 11.58 -15.12
CA GLN A 103 -7.34 11.18 -14.80
C GLN A 103 -7.94 10.38 -15.96
N THR A 104 -8.49 9.20 -15.67
CA THR A 104 -9.22 8.41 -16.67
C THR A 104 -10.57 9.08 -16.96
N THR A 105 -10.86 9.36 -18.24
CA THR A 105 -12.10 10.04 -18.66
C THR A 105 -13.19 9.10 -19.16
N ASN A 106 -12.84 7.90 -19.62
CA ASN A 106 -13.78 6.90 -20.11
C ASN A 106 -13.53 5.58 -19.38
N ILE A 107 -14.48 5.17 -18.54
CA ILE A 107 -14.34 4.05 -17.61
C ILE A 107 -15.28 2.94 -18.08
N GLU A 108 -14.73 1.88 -18.66
CA GLU A 108 -15.49 0.62 -18.89
C GLU A 108 -15.45 -0.28 -17.66
N LYS A 109 -14.38 -0.18 -16.85
CA LYS A 109 -14.23 -0.89 -15.58
C LYS A 109 -13.58 0.00 -14.52
N GLU A 110 -14.20 0.08 -13.35
CA GLU A 110 -13.77 0.98 -12.27
C GLU A 110 -12.39 0.62 -11.71
N ASP A 111 -12.03 -0.65 -11.69
CA ASP A 111 -10.76 -1.15 -11.16
C ASP A 111 -9.54 -0.80 -12.02
N GLU A 112 -9.74 -0.52 -13.30
CA GLU A 112 -8.71 -0.07 -14.25
C GLU A 112 -8.53 1.47 -14.23
N ALA A 113 -9.41 2.21 -13.56
CA ALA A 113 -9.41 3.68 -13.59
C ALA A 113 -8.33 4.30 -12.70
N VAL A 114 -7.80 5.45 -13.16
CA VAL A 114 -7.01 6.38 -12.36
C VAL A 114 -7.92 7.55 -11.97
N ILE A 115 -8.11 7.73 -10.66
CA ILE A 115 -8.94 8.77 -10.06
C ILE A 115 -8.03 9.65 -9.19
N ILE A 116 -8.02 10.95 -9.43
CA ILE A 116 -7.19 11.93 -8.76
C ILE A 116 -8.12 13.01 -8.19
N GLU A 117 -8.23 13.04 -6.87
CA GLU A 117 -8.94 14.06 -6.12
C GLU A 117 -7.88 15.00 -5.51
N MET A 118 -7.79 16.22 -6.03
CA MET A 118 -6.75 17.16 -5.65
C MET A 118 -7.36 18.46 -5.13
N LYS A 119 -7.07 18.77 -3.86
CA LYS A 119 -7.35 20.08 -3.25
C LYS A 119 -6.18 21.03 -3.53
N GLU A 120 -4.97 20.56 -3.28
CA GLU A 120 -3.72 21.31 -3.46
C GLU A 120 -2.66 20.45 -4.15
N ALA A 121 -1.75 21.10 -4.88
CA ALA A 121 -0.61 20.42 -5.49
C ALA A 121 0.39 20.00 -4.41
N VAL A 122 0.96 18.82 -4.55
CA VAL A 122 1.92 18.27 -3.58
C VAL A 122 3.13 17.72 -4.32
N ALA A 123 4.33 17.92 -3.79
CA ALA A 123 5.57 17.34 -4.30
C ALA A 123 6.37 16.76 -3.15
N LEU A 124 6.38 15.43 -3.02
CA LEU A 124 7.05 14.74 -1.90
C LEU A 124 7.95 13.62 -2.40
N THR A 125 9.12 13.50 -1.78
CA THR A 125 10.11 12.48 -2.09
C THR A 125 10.01 11.32 -1.11
N PHE A 126 10.03 10.09 -1.58
CA PHE A 126 9.95 8.88 -0.74
C PHE A 126 11.06 7.90 -1.08
N ALA A 127 11.49 7.11 -0.10
CA ALA A 127 12.37 5.96 -0.35
C ALA A 127 11.60 4.85 -1.06
N VAL A 128 11.95 4.58 -2.33
CA VAL A 128 11.22 3.65 -3.20
C VAL A 128 11.21 2.23 -2.66
N ARG A 129 12.23 1.85 -1.89
CA ARG A 129 12.34 0.54 -1.24
C ARG A 129 11.10 0.21 -0.40
N TYR A 130 10.56 1.17 0.35
CA TYR A 130 9.39 0.94 1.19
C TYR A 130 8.11 0.87 0.37
N LEU A 131 7.97 1.71 -0.66
CA LEU A 131 6.84 1.63 -1.59
C LEU A 131 6.77 0.26 -2.28
N SER A 132 7.93 -0.26 -2.72
CA SER A 132 8.04 -1.62 -3.27
C SER A 132 7.68 -2.71 -2.26
N MET A 133 7.90 -2.50 -0.95
CA MET A 133 7.42 -3.42 0.09
C MET A 133 5.89 -3.35 0.23
N PHE A 134 5.29 -2.15 0.17
CA PHE A 134 3.84 -1.98 0.25
C PHE A 134 3.13 -2.65 -0.93
N CYS A 135 3.71 -2.61 -2.13
CA CYS A 135 3.20 -3.30 -3.32
C CYS A 135 3.07 -4.82 -3.18
N LYS A 136 3.61 -5.44 -2.12
CA LYS A 136 3.33 -6.85 -1.81
C LYS A 136 1.88 -7.09 -1.40
N ALA A 137 1.16 -6.05 -1.00
CA ALA A 137 -0.26 -6.10 -0.67
C ALA A 137 -1.19 -6.03 -1.91
N SER A 138 -0.66 -5.81 -3.11
CA SER A 138 -1.45 -5.75 -4.36
C SER A 138 -2.39 -6.94 -4.59
N PRO A 139 -2.09 -8.20 -4.20
CA PRO A 139 -3.05 -9.30 -4.31
C PRO A 139 -4.33 -9.13 -3.46
N LEU A 140 -4.33 -8.24 -2.45
CA LEU A 140 -5.50 -7.98 -1.61
C LEU A 140 -6.55 -7.12 -2.29
N SER A 141 -6.11 -6.25 -3.23
CA SER A 141 -6.99 -5.24 -3.82
C SER A 141 -6.57 -4.90 -5.25
N PRO A 142 -7.51 -4.86 -6.21
CA PRO A 142 -7.19 -4.48 -7.58
C PRO A 142 -6.77 -3.01 -7.71
N GLN A 143 -7.10 -2.18 -6.72
CA GLN A 143 -6.71 -0.77 -6.64
C GLN A 143 -5.90 -0.47 -5.39
N VAL A 144 -5.06 0.55 -5.48
CA VAL A 144 -4.35 1.16 -4.36
C VAL A 144 -4.77 2.62 -4.22
N GLY A 145 -4.95 3.08 -2.99
CA GLY A 145 -5.19 4.48 -2.65
C GLY A 145 -3.93 5.12 -2.08
N LEU A 146 -3.50 6.25 -2.62
CA LEU A 146 -2.39 7.06 -2.11
C LEU A 146 -2.95 8.40 -1.62
N SER A 147 -2.68 8.79 -0.39
CA SER A 147 -3.07 10.10 0.14
C SER A 147 -1.86 10.87 0.65
N LEU A 148 -1.70 12.10 0.16
CA LEU A 148 -0.50 12.93 0.31
C LEU A 148 -0.84 14.32 0.85
N SER A 149 0.01 14.84 1.74
CA SER A 149 0.04 16.23 2.20
C SER A 149 1.44 16.53 2.76
N GLU A 150 1.92 17.77 2.68
CA GLU A 150 3.32 18.11 2.96
C GLU A 150 3.79 17.76 4.39
N ASP A 151 2.92 17.95 5.38
CA ASP A 151 3.26 17.80 6.80
C ASP A 151 2.89 16.42 7.39
N THR A 152 2.52 15.46 6.54
CA THR A 152 2.02 14.16 7.00
C THR A 152 2.63 13.00 6.22
N PRO A 153 2.76 11.81 6.83
CA PRO A 153 3.17 10.62 6.11
C PRO A 153 2.23 10.32 4.94
N LEU A 154 2.78 9.85 3.84
CA LEU A 154 2.00 9.20 2.78
C LEU A 154 1.22 8.05 3.40
N MET A 155 -0.10 8.02 3.17
CA MET A 155 -0.92 6.85 3.44
C MET A 155 -1.13 6.07 2.14
N CYS A 156 -0.75 4.79 2.15
CA CYS A 156 -0.99 3.83 1.08
C CYS A 156 -2.00 2.79 1.57
N GLU A 157 -3.18 2.72 0.95
CA GLU A 157 -4.31 1.87 1.34
C GLU A 157 -4.60 0.79 0.30
N PHE A 158 -4.74 -0.45 0.76
CA PHE A 158 -5.30 -1.57 0.01
C PHE A 158 -6.56 -2.07 0.72
N LYS A 159 -7.71 -2.06 0.03
CA LYS A 159 -8.96 -2.58 0.60
C LYS A 159 -9.01 -4.10 0.55
N ILE A 160 -9.45 -4.73 1.64
CA ILE A 160 -9.69 -6.18 1.72
C ILE A 160 -11.19 -6.40 1.51
N ALA A 161 -11.62 -6.47 0.25
CA ALA A 161 -13.04 -6.55 -0.13
C ALA A 161 -13.90 -5.58 0.71
N GLU A 162 -14.92 -6.09 1.41
CA GLU A 162 -15.75 -5.32 2.34
C GLU A 162 -15.37 -5.51 3.82
N MET A 163 -14.31 -6.28 4.11
CA MET A 163 -13.93 -6.67 5.48
C MET A 163 -13.05 -5.62 6.18
N GLY A 164 -12.35 -4.79 5.41
CA GLY A 164 -11.45 -3.79 5.99
C GLY A 164 -10.38 -3.31 5.01
N HIS A 165 -9.21 -2.95 5.53
CA HIS A 165 -8.09 -2.43 4.75
C HIS A 165 -6.74 -2.75 5.41
N VAL A 166 -5.68 -2.71 4.60
CA VAL A 166 -4.30 -2.57 5.06
C VAL A 166 -3.83 -1.16 4.71
N ARG A 167 -3.34 -0.42 5.70
CA ARG A 167 -2.77 0.92 5.51
C ARG A 167 -1.31 0.94 5.90
N PHE A 168 -0.48 1.46 5.00
CA PHE A 168 0.92 1.72 5.24
C PHE A 168 1.17 3.22 5.31
N TYR A 169 1.99 3.65 6.27
CA TYR A 169 2.37 5.05 6.44
C TYR A 169 3.86 5.20 6.17
N LEU A 170 4.23 6.17 5.34
CA LEU A 170 5.62 6.44 5.00
C LEU A 170 5.92 7.93 5.07
N ALA A 171 6.80 8.31 5.99
CA ALA A 171 7.28 9.68 6.07
C ALA A 171 8.02 10.08 4.77
N PRO A 172 7.82 11.30 4.26
CA PRO A 172 8.61 11.81 3.17
C PRO A 172 10.09 11.95 3.59
N LYS A 173 11.00 11.88 2.63
CA LYS A 173 12.36 12.33 2.81
C LYS A 173 12.35 13.84 2.96
N ILE A 174 12.93 14.34 4.04
CA ILE A 174 13.23 15.75 4.20
C ILE A 174 14.43 16.04 3.28
N GLU A 175 14.27 16.95 2.34
CA GLU A 175 15.45 17.55 1.70
C GLU A 175 16.07 18.45 2.77
N ASP A 176 17.31 18.16 3.18
CA ASP A 176 18.07 19.11 4.00
C ASP A 176 18.05 20.43 3.23
N ALA A 177 17.43 21.45 3.81
CA ALA A 177 17.48 22.79 3.26
C ALA A 177 18.94 23.23 3.32
N ASP A 178 19.66 23.05 2.22
CA ASP A 178 20.97 23.65 2.01
C ASP A 178 20.80 25.17 2.19
N ASN A 179 21.24 25.67 3.34
CA ASN A 179 21.42 27.10 3.60
C ASN A 179 22.52 27.69 2.72
#